data_AF-S4N0E1-F1
#
_entry.id   AF-S4N0E1-F1
#
_cell.length_a   1.000
_cell.length_b   1.000
_cell.length_c   1.000
_cell.angle_alpha   90.00
_cell.angle_beta   90.00
_cell.angle_gamma   90.00
#
_symmetry.space_group_name_H-M   'P 1'
#
loop_
_entity.id
_entity.type
_entity.pdbx_description
1 polymer ?
#
loop_
_entity_poly.entity_id
_entity_poly.type
_entity_poly.pdbx_seq_one_letter_code
_entity_poly.pdbx_strand_id
1 'polypeptide(L)'
;MDPPDVPAYLRSLTPVVLRIDTRVTNHGYSNGRATGYQAVLQAGTAVLVDDRGMPRVRCACGNPLSAPVAQQSAPKTTGDAWPGFKQSNVVAVTPAPEPVDVFVMCEPDGEWFERHKGDTGTRDRKTEKPDKPSPSVSITTPTGTTDTTSSEPPTSEPPTSDPGTSSEPPTSDPGTSSQPPPPPGDGTGSDTTDQAPSS
;
A
#
# COMPACT_ATOMS: atom_id res chain seq x y z
N MET A 1 5.94 -25.15 -0.17
CA MET A 1 4.55 -25.34 0.27
C MET A 1 3.83 -25.93 -0.91
N ASP A 2 3.31 -27.13 -0.72
CA ASP A 2 2.76 -27.88 -1.83
C ASP A 2 1.26 -27.54 -1.97
N PRO A 3 0.66 -27.67 -3.18
CA PRO A 3 -0.74 -27.33 -3.37
C PRO A 3 -1.73 -27.96 -2.36
N PRO A 4 -1.53 -29.22 -1.90
CA PRO A 4 -2.39 -29.83 -0.88
C PRO A 4 -2.33 -29.16 0.50
N ASP A 5 -1.26 -28.43 0.83
CA ASP A 5 -1.09 -27.79 2.13
C ASP A 5 -1.85 -26.46 2.23
N VAL A 6 -2.20 -25.86 1.08
CA VAL A 6 -2.81 -24.53 1.00
C VAL A 6 -4.12 -24.45 1.79
N PRO A 7 -5.08 -25.39 1.65
CA PRO A 7 -6.32 -25.34 2.42
C PRO A 7 -6.11 -25.49 3.93
N ALA A 8 -5.10 -26.23 4.38
CA ALA A 8 -4.81 -26.39 5.80
C ALA A 8 -4.23 -25.09 6.37
N TYR A 9 -3.29 -24.48 5.65
CA TYR A 9 -2.71 -23.19 6.04
C TYR A 9 -3.75 -22.07 6.06
N LEU A 10 -4.59 -21.93 5.04
CA LEU A 10 -5.63 -20.90 5.02
C LEU A 10 -6.60 -21.03 6.21
N ARG A 11 -6.94 -22.26 6.62
CA ARG A 11 -7.76 -22.54 7.80
C ARG A 11 -7.05 -22.25 9.13
N SER A 12 -5.72 -22.22 9.15
CA SER A 12 -4.97 -21.80 10.35
C SER A 12 -4.91 -20.28 10.53
N LEU A 13 -5.23 -19.50 9.48
CA LEU A 13 -5.23 -18.05 9.55
C LEU A 13 -6.52 -17.51 10.14
N THR A 14 -6.42 -16.36 10.80
CA THR A 14 -7.57 -15.70 11.45
C THR A 14 -8.05 -14.53 10.59
N PRO A 15 -9.34 -14.46 10.19
CA PRO A 15 -9.88 -13.30 9.49
C PRO A 15 -9.98 -12.09 10.43
N VAL A 16 -9.51 -10.93 9.97
CA VAL A 16 -9.58 -9.66 10.70
C VAL A 16 -9.82 -8.49 9.73
N VAL A 17 -10.22 -7.33 10.28
CA VAL A 17 -10.34 -6.07 9.53
C VAL A 17 -9.32 -5.08 10.05
N LEU A 18 -8.54 -4.49 9.14
CA LEU A 18 -7.54 -3.49 9.50
C LEU A 18 -8.21 -2.20 10.02
N ARG A 19 -7.73 -1.66 11.14
CA ARG A 19 -8.24 -0.39 11.71
C ARG A 19 -7.41 0.83 11.32
N ILE A 20 -6.22 0.60 10.77
CA ILE A 20 -5.24 1.62 10.40
C ILE A 20 -4.69 1.27 9.03
N ASP A 21 -4.41 2.29 8.22
CA ASP A 21 -3.75 2.13 6.93
C ASP A 21 -2.41 1.40 7.13
N THR A 22 -2.23 0.24 6.50
CA THR A 22 -1.14 -0.70 6.80
C THR A 22 -0.27 -0.95 5.59
N ARG A 23 1.05 -0.77 5.71
CA ARG A 23 2.02 -1.10 4.67
C ARG A 23 2.28 -2.60 4.64
N VAL A 24 2.29 -3.16 3.44
CA VAL A 24 2.54 -4.58 3.17
C VAL A 24 3.36 -4.72 1.88
N THR A 25 3.90 -5.90 1.67
CA THR A 25 4.26 -6.36 0.31
C THR A 25 3.11 -7.22 -0.20
N ASN A 26 2.40 -6.74 -1.22
CA ASN A 26 1.33 -7.47 -1.90
C ASN A 26 1.91 -8.17 -3.14
N HIS A 27 1.28 -9.25 -3.57
CA HIS A 27 1.74 -10.03 -4.71
C HIS A 27 0.69 -10.12 -5.80
N GLY A 28 1.15 -9.97 -7.04
CA GLY A 28 0.42 -10.34 -8.24
C GLY A 28 1.02 -11.59 -8.87
N TYR A 29 0.52 -11.94 -10.05
CA TYR A 29 1.06 -12.99 -10.89
C TYR A 29 1.21 -12.48 -12.31
N SER A 30 2.40 -12.59 -12.89
CA SER A 30 2.71 -12.14 -14.23
C SER A 30 3.83 -13.00 -14.82
N ASN A 31 3.76 -13.29 -16.12
CA ASN A 31 4.78 -14.07 -16.84
C ASN A 31 5.11 -15.42 -16.17
N GLY A 32 4.09 -16.10 -15.65
CA GLY A 32 4.24 -17.41 -15.00
C GLY A 32 4.87 -17.36 -13.61
N ARG A 33 4.98 -16.18 -12.98
CA ARG A 33 5.66 -16.00 -11.68
C ARG A 33 4.91 -15.03 -10.76
N ALA A 34 5.05 -15.24 -9.46
CA ALA A 34 4.58 -14.29 -8.46
C ALA A 34 5.45 -13.02 -8.47
N THR A 35 4.83 -11.84 -8.40
CA THR A 35 5.51 -10.55 -8.39
C THR A 35 5.14 -9.76 -7.14
N GLY A 36 6.13 -9.40 -6.32
CA GLY A 36 5.92 -8.59 -5.12
C GLY A 36 5.98 -7.09 -5.41
N TYR A 37 5.11 -6.31 -4.78
CA TYR A 37 5.13 -4.85 -4.82
C TYR A 37 4.74 -4.27 -3.46
N GLN A 38 5.31 -3.12 -3.10
CA GLN A 38 4.95 -2.41 -1.88
C GLN A 38 3.56 -1.79 -2.04
N ALA A 39 2.70 -1.95 -1.04
CA ALA A 39 1.34 -1.43 -1.05
C ALA A 39 0.95 -0.90 0.33
N VAL A 40 -0.02 0.00 0.36
CA VAL A 40 -0.74 0.38 1.58
C VAL A 40 -2.16 -0.15 1.47
N LEU A 41 -2.58 -0.94 2.45
CA LEU A 41 -3.96 -1.38 2.58
C LEU A 41 -4.72 -0.37 3.44
N GLN A 42 -5.85 0.12 2.91
CA GLN A 42 -6.72 1.06 3.62
C GLN A 42 -7.33 0.41 4.88
N ALA A 43 -7.52 1.19 5.95
CA ALA A 43 -8.38 0.82 7.06
C ALA A 43 -9.77 0.38 6.57
N GLY A 44 -10.30 -0.71 7.12
CA GLY A 44 -11.50 -1.41 6.63
C GLY A 44 -11.18 -2.58 5.68
N THR A 45 -9.92 -2.76 5.27
CA THR A 45 -9.54 -3.93 4.46
C THR A 45 -9.57 -5.20 5.30
N ALA A 46 -10.31 -6.21 4.84
CA ALA A 46 -10.30 -7.56 5.41
C ALA A 46 -9.06 -8.36 4.96
N VAL A 47 -8.37 -8.96 5.93
CA VAL A 47 -7.17 -9.80 5.72
C VAL A 47 -7.23 -11.05 6.58
N LEU A 48 -6.48 -12.09 6.17
CA LEU A 48 -6.19 -13.24 7.01
C LEU A 48 -4.82 -13.05 7.66
N VAL A 49 -4.73 -13.17 8.99
CA VAL A 49 -3.49 -13.05 9.76
C VAL A 49 -3.01 -14.40 10.27
N ASP A 50 -1.69 -14.57 10.39
CA ASP A 50 -1.11 -15.75 11.04
C ASP A 50 -1.20 -15.68 12.57
N ASP A 51 -0.66 -16.69 13.24
CA ASP A 51 -0.62 -16.81 14.69
C ASP A 51 0.24 -15.75 15.36
N ARG A 52 0.92 -14.87 14.63
CA ARG A 52 1.64 -13.70 15.19
C ARG A 52 1.00 -12.38 14.80
N GLY A 53 -0.18 -12.43 14.18
CA GLY A 53 -0.95 -11.29 13.73
C GLY A 53 -0.46 -10.65 12.43
N MET A 54 0.47 -11.27 11.71
CA MET A 54 0.97 -10.73 10.45
C MET A 54 -0.05 -10.95 9.32
N PRO A 55 -0.40 -9.93 8.52
CA PRO A 55 -1.25 -10.11 7.35
C PRO A 55 -0.59 -11.04 6.32
N ARG A 56 -1.28 -12.12 5.96
CA ARG A 56 -0.79 -13.15 5.01
C ARG A 56 -1.59 -13.23 3.74
N VAL A 57 -2.87 -12.86 3.76
CA VAL A 57 -3.74 -12.89 2.58
C VAL A 57 -4.70 -11.72 2.61
N ARG A 58 -4.91 -11.05 1.47
CA ARG A 58 -6.01 -10.08 1.32
C ARG A 58 -7.29 -10.83 0.96
N CYS A 59 -8.33 -10.72 1.80
CA CYS A 59 -9.56 -11.51 1.62
C CYS A 59 -10.27 -11.22 0.29
N ALA A 60 -10.26 -9.97 -0.15
CA ALA A 60 -11.00 -9.55 -1.36
C ALA A 60 -10.55 -10.26 -2.66
N CYS A 61 -9.31 -10.72 -2.74
CA CYS A 61 -8.74 -11.27 -3.96
C CYS A 61 -7.82 -12.49 -3.76
N GLY A 62 -7.59 -12.92 -2.52
CA GLY A 62 -6.73 -14.06 -2.21
C GLY A 62 -5.23 -13.81 -2.40
N ASN A 63 -4.82 -12.56 -2.65
CA ASN A 63 -3.41 -12.26 -2.89
C ASN A 63 -2.57 -12.54 -1.64
N PRO A 64 -1.42 -13.22 -1.77
CA PRO A 64 -0.53 -13.39 -0.66
C PRO A 64 0.10 -12.05 -0.27
N LEU A 65 0.22 -11.85 1.03
CA LEU A 65 0.82 -10.69 1.66
C LEU A 65 2.07 -11.13 2.43
N SER A 66 3.05 -10.24 2.49
CA SER A 66 4.21 -10.39 3.36
C SER A 66 4.58 -9.05 4.00
N ALA A 67 5.52 -9.08 4.94
CA ALA A 67 6.00 -7.89 5.60
C ALA A 67 6.48 -6.83 4.57
N PRO A 68 6.23 -5.55 4.84
CA PRO A 68 6.75 -4.51 3.97
C PRO A 68 8.28 -4.48 4.04
N VAL A 69 8.93 -4.13 2.94
CA VAL A 69 10.40 -4.02 2.86
C VAL A 69 10.83 -2.69 3.49
N ALA A 70 11.83 -2.71 4.38
CA ALA A 70 12.37 -1.50 4.98
C ALA A 70 12.89 -0.52 3.90
N GLN A 71 12.59 0.77 4.06
CA GLN A 71 13.01 1.81 3.12
C GLN A 71 13.87 2.84 3.83
N GLN A 72 14.94 3.27 3.17
CA GLN A 72 15.88 4.26 3.70
C GLN A 72 15.36 5.70 3.58
N SER A 73 14.39 5.93 2.69
CA SER A 73 13.79 7.24 2.43
C SER A 73 12.28 7.13 2.28
N ALA A 74 11.59 8.27 2.28
CA ALA A 74 10.15 8.33 2.12
C ALA A 74 9.73 7.71 0.78
N PRO A 75 8.92 6.64 0.76
CA PRO A 75 8.41 6.13 -0.50
C PRO A 75 7.57 7.21 -1.19
N LYS A 76 7.77 7.34 -2.51
CA LYS A 76 6.81 8.05 -3.35
C LYS A 76 5.53 7.23 -3.38
N THR A 77 4.44 7.79 -2.87
CA THR A 77 3.13 7.16 -2.98
C THR A 77 2.62 7.31 -4.42
N THR A 78 2.10 6.23 -4.99
CA THR A 78 1.54 6.17 -6.34
C THR A 78 0.17 5.50 -6.30
N GLY A 79 -0.68 5.80 -7.28
CA GLY A 79 -2.07 5.33 -7.30
C GLY A 79 -3.01 6.29 -6.59
N ASP A 80 -4.26 5.88 -6.44
CA ASP A 80 -5.31 6.73 -5.90
C ASP A 80 -5.25 6.78 -4.37
N ALA A 81 -5.24 7.99 -3.82
CA ALA A 81 -5.44 8.21 -2.40
C ALA A 81 -6.94 8.21 -2.06
N TRP A 82 -7.27 7.79 -0.84
CA TRP A 82 -8.64 7.87 -0.30
C TRP A 82 -8.80 9.04 0.67
N PRO A 83 -10.04 9.48 0.94
CA PRO A 83 -10.31 10.47 1.98
C PRO A 83 -9.70 10.06 3.33
N GLY A 84 -8.91 10.95 3.92
CA GLY A 84 -8.24 10.70 5.21
C GLY A 84 -6.91 9.96 5.12
N PHE A 85 -6.46 9.52 3.93
CA PHE A 85 -5.13 8.96 3.75
C PHE A 85 -4.06 9.97 4.16
N LYS A 86 -3.17 9.55 5.05
CA LYS A 86 -1.99 10.33 5.47
C LYS A 86 -0.81 9.39 5.55
N GLN A 87 0.23 9.64 4.75
CA GLN A 87 1.44 8.82 4.74
C GLN A 87 2.09 8.70 6.13
N SER A 88 2.02 9.76 6.95
CA SER A 88 2.49 9.77 8.34
C SER A 88 1.75 8.82 9.28
N ASN A 89 0.55 8.39 8.91
CA ASN A 89 -0.30 7.52 9.72
C ASN A 89 -0.23 6.04 9.28
N VAL A 90 0.55 5.74 8.24
CA VAL A 90 0.70 4.38 7.74
C VAL A 90 1.61 3.57 8.68
N VAL A 91 1.11 2.42 9.10
CA VAL A 91 1.82 1.52 10.02
C VAL A 91 2.31 0.26 9.33
N ALA A 92 3.31 -0.38 9.93
CA ALA A 92 3.65 -1.77 9.66
C ALA A 92 3.34 -2.62 10.88
N VAL A 93 2.77 -3.81 10.66
CA VAL A 93 2.57 -4.78 11.74
C VAL A 93 3.91 -5.37 12.13
N THR A 94 4.21 -5.35 13.42
CA THR A 94 5.36 -6.06 13.99
C THR A 94 4.85 -7.38 14.55
N PRO A 95 5.41 -8.54 14.17
CA PRO A 95 4.91 -9.82 14.64
C PRO A 95 4.97 -9.91 16.17
N ALA A 96 3.99 -10.58 16.77
CA ALA A 96 4.06 -10.91 18.18
C ALA A 96 5.32 -11.77 18.48
N PRO A 97 5.96 -11.58 19.64
CA PRO A 97 7.16 -12.36 20.01
C PRO A 97 6.85 -13.85 20.11
N GLU A 98 5.64 -14.19 20.56
CA GLU A 98 5.12 -15.54 20.69
C GLU A 98 3.79 -15.69 19.94
N PRO A 99 3.37 -16.93 19.60
CA PRO A 99 2.06 -17.19 19.03
C PRO A 99 0.91 -16.65 19.90
N VAL A 100 -0.04 -16.01 19.24
CA VAL A 100 -1.28 -15.45 19.77
C VAL A 100 -2.38 -16.49 19.64
N ASP A 101 -2.88 -16.98 20.77
CA ASP A 101 -4.00 -17.92 20.79
C ASP A 101 -5.37 -17.24 20.65
N VAL A 102 -5.46 -15.98 21.09
CA VAL A 102 -6.68 -15.18 21.11
C VAL A 102 -6.36 -13.76 20.67
N PHE A 103 -7.05 -13.30 19.62
CA PHE A 103 -7.02 -11.93 19.15
C PHE A 103 -8.14 -11.13 19.79
N VAL A 104 -7.79 -10.03 20.46
CA VAL A 104 -8.78 -9.07 20.98
C VAL A 104 -8.93 -7.94 19.99
N MET A 105 -10.14 -7.76 19.47
CA MET A 105 -10.45 -6.89 18.34
C MET A 105 -11.57 -5.91 18.71
N CYS A 106 -11.60 -4.79 18.01
CA CYS A 106 -12.58 -3.74 18.23
C CYS A 106 -13.42 -3.52 16.97
N GLU A 107 -14.74 -3.52 17.12
CA GLU A 107 -15.71 -3.18 16.10
C GLU A 107 -15.75 -1.67 15.82
N PRO A 108 -16.35 -1.24 14.69
CA PRO A 108 -16.49 0.18 14.35
C PRO A 108 -17.30 0.99 15.37
N ASP A 109 -18.26 0.36 16.06
CA ASP A 109 -19.08 0.96 17.11
C ASP A 109 -18.36 1.09 18.47
N GLY A 110 -17.16 0.52 18.57
CA GLY A 110 -16.32 0.55 19.76
C GLY A 110 -16.44 -0.68 20.67
N GLU A 111 -17.28 -1.66 20.32
CA GLU A 111 -17.35 -2.91 21.08
C GLU A 111 -16.09 -3.75 20.91
N TRP A 112 -15.70 -4.45 21.98
CA TRP A 112 -14.53 -5.32 22.01
C TRP A 112 -14.96 -6.78 22.08
N PHE A 113 -14.27 -7.61 21.32
CA PHE A 113 -14.50 -9.05 21.31
C PHE A 113 -13.20 -9.82 21.14
N GLU A 114 -13.19 -11.04 21.62
CA GLU A 114 -12.10 -11.99 21.45
C GLU A 114 -12.44 -13.01 20.36
N ARG A 115 -11.42 -13.34 19.54
CA ARG A 115 -11.47 -14.37 18.51
C ARG A 115 -10.29 -15.31 18.68
N HIS A 116 -10.57 -16.59 18.83
CA HIS A 116 -9.51 -17.61 18.83
C HIS A 116 -8.81 -17.68 17.47
N LYS A 117 -7.50 -17.95 17.47
CA LYS A 117 -6.75 -18.15 16.22
C LYS A 117 -7.41 -19.21 15.33
N GLY A 118 -7.46 -18.94 14.03
CA GLY A 118 -8.08 -19.82 13.03
C GLY A 118 -9.61 -19.88 13.08
N ASP A 119 -10.27 -19.18 14.01
CA ASP A 119 -11.73 -19.09 14.00
C ASP A 119 -12.23 -18.11 12.95
N THR A 120 -13.43 -18.35 12.44
CA THR A 120 -14.08 -17.49 11.43
C THR A 120 -15.05 -16.47 12.02
N GLY A 121 -15.17 -16.41 13.35
CA GLY A 121 -16.05 -15.48 14.08
C GLY A 121 -17.26 -16.13 14.73
N THR A 122 -17.52 -17.40 14.43
CA THR A 122 -18.68 -18.12 14.99
C THR A 122 -18.59 -18.35 16.50
N ARG A 123 -17.39 -18.24 17.08
CA ARG A 123 -17.13 -18.43 18.51
C ARG A 123 -16.62 -17.14 19.18
N ASP A 124 -16.82 -15.99 18.54
CA ASP A 124 -16.43 -14.72 19.14
C ASP A 124 -17.18 -14.47 20.45
N ARG A 125 -16.49 -13.87 21.40
CA ARG A 125 -17.07 -13.50 22.69
C ARG A 125 -16.78 -12.05 22.99
N LYS A 126 -17.76 -11.37 23.58
CA LYS A 126 -17.56 -10.00 24.05
C LYS A 126 -16.49 -9.98 25.15
N THR A 127 -15.62 -8.98 25.11
CA THR A 127 -14.56 -8.77 26.08
C THR A 127 -14.39 -7.28 26.37
N GLU A 128 -13.52 -6.95 27.30
CA GLU A 128 -13.13 -5.57 27.58
C GLU A 128 -11.92 -5.16 26.74
N LYS A 129 -11.67 -3.85 26.65
CA LYS A 129 -10.47 -3.34 25.98
C LYS A 129 -9.22 -3.90 26.67
N PRO A 130 -8.24 -4.43 25.91
CA PRO A 130 -7.01 -4.95 26.49
C PRO A 130 -6.13 -3.80 27.00
N ASP A 131 -5.52 -3.98 28.17
CA ASP A 131 -4.58 -3.01 28.76
C ASP A 131 -3.36 -2.76 27.86
N LYS A 132 -2.89 -3.81 27.17
CA LYS A 132 -1.74 -3.77 26.26
C LYS A 132 -2.09 -4.42 24.92
N PRO A 133 -2.35 -3.64 23.86
CA PRO A 133 -2.68 -4.20 22.55
C PRO A 133 -1.48 -4.93 21.94
N SER A 134 -1.73 -6.09 21.33
CA SER A 134 -0.76 -6.89 20.56
C SER A 134 -1.43 -7.46 19.30
N PRO A 135 -0.71 -7.62 18.16
CA PRO A 135 0.67 -7.19 17.92
C PRO A 135 0.83 -5.66 17.94
N SER A 136 2.05 -5.19 18.26
CA SER A 136 2.35 -3.76 18.20
C SER A 136 2.42 -3.29 16.74
N VAL A 137 1.86 -2.11 16.49
CA VAL A 137 2.03 -1.40 15.22
C VAL A 137 3.17 -0.40 15.36
N SER A 138 4.03 -0.33 14.34
CA SER A 138 5.08 0.68 14.26
C SER A 138 4.69 1.69 13.20
N ILE A 139 4.75 2.98 13.52
CA ILE A 139 4.61 4.04 12.52
C ILE A 139 5.81 3.95 11.59
N THR A 140 5.56 3.89 10.28
CA THR A 140 6.65 3.93 9.31
C THR A 140 6.94 5.36 8.91
N THR A 141 7.63 6.09 9.78
CA THR A 141 8.27 7.34 9.37
C THR A 141 9.60 7.00 8.69
N PRO A 142 9.82 7.46 7.45
CA PRO A 142 11.15 7.42 6.86
C PRO A 142 12.05 8.36 7.67
N THR A 143 13.25 7.89 8.03
CA THR A 143 14.28 8.75 8.64
C THR A 143 14.78 9.72 7.58
N GLY A 144 14.07 10.83 7.40
CA GLY A 144 14.63 11.98 6.71
C GLY A 144 15.70 12.57 7.60
N THR A 145 16.96 12.54 7.17
CA THR A 145 18.02 13.38 7.75
C THR A 145 17.51 14.81 7.75
N THR A 146 17.14 15.34 8.91
CA THR A 146 16.98 16.77 9.09
C THR A 146 18.36 17.37 8.97
N ASP A 147 18.65 17.99 7.83
CA ASP A 147 19.80 18.88 7.72
C ASP A 147 19.72 19.87 8.88
N THR A 148 20.81 19.91 9.63
CA THR A 148 20.98 20.75 10.81
C THR A 148 20.94 22.19 10.32
N THR A 149 19.92 22.94 10.71
CA THR A 149 19.83 24.39 10.48
C THR A 149 21.09 25.04 11.02
N SER A 150 21.98 25.40 10.09
CA SER A 150 23.18 26.18 10.33
C SER A 150 22.78 27.50 10.98
N SER A 151 23.27 27.74 12.19
CA SER A 151 23.14 29.02 12.87
C SER A 151 24.16 29.99 12.27
N GLU A 152 23.69 30.98 11.50
CA GLU A 152 24.50 32.12 11.05
C GLU A 152 24.90 33.01 12.25
N PRO A 153 26.10 33.63 12.20
CA PRO A 153 26.35 34.91 12.83
C PRO A 153 26.47 36.05 11.78
N PRO A 154 26.29 37.33 12.17
CA PRO A 154 25.94 38.41 11.24
C PRO A 154 27.12 39.26 10.70
N THR A 155 26.86 39.90 9.56
CA THR A 155 27.34 41.21 9.04
C THR A 155 28.83 41.44 8.72
N SER A 156 29.12 41.78 7.45
CA SER A 156 29.91 42.96 6.99
C SER A 156 29.81 43.14 5.46
N GLU A 157 29.39 44.32 4.98
CA GLU A 157 29.48 44.77 3.57
C GLU A 157 30.83 45.51 3.29
N PRO A 158 31.07 46.12 2.11
CA PRO A 158 31.52 45.56 0.82
C PRO A 158 32.89 46.17 0.37
N PRO A 159 33.46 45.89 -0.84
CA PRO A 159 33.18 46.79 -1.97
C PRO A 159 33.24 46.18 -3.40
N THR A 160 32.48 46.82 -4.30
CA THR A 160 32.61 47.05 -5.76
C THR A 160 33.60 46.25 -6.62
N SER A 161 33.07 45.71 -7.74
CA SER A 161 33.56 46.00 -9.11
C SER A 161 32.53 45.52 -10.16
N ASP A 162 31.88 46.48 -10.82
CA ASP A 162 31.42 46.38 -12.22
C ASP A 162 32.45 47.18 -13.06
N PRO A 163 32.65 46.98 -14.38
CA PRO A 163 31.56 46.88 -15.35
C PRO A 163 31.78 45.99 -16.60
N GLY A 164 30.64 45.60 -17.19
CA GLY A 164 30.43 45.73 -18.65
C GLY A 164 30.43 44.43 -19.45
N THR A 165 29.75 44.29 -20.59
CA THR A 165 28.78 45.11 -21.34
C THR A 165 28.26 44.16 -22.44
N SER A 166 26.96 44.22 -22.78
CA SER A 166 26.38 43.87 -24.10
C SER A 166 26.48 42.42 -24.63
N SER A 167 25.55 41.84 -25.38
CA SER A 167 24.32 42.29 -26.06
C SER A 167 23.55 41.02 -26.47
N GLU A 168 22.21 41.07 -26.50
CA GLU A 168 21.37 40.18 -27.32
C GLU A 168 21.33 40.67 -28.80
N PRO A 169 20.46 40.14 -29.69
CA PRO A 169 20.64 39.02 -30.63
C PRO A 169 20.57 39.57 -32.11
N PRO A 170 20.37 38.81 -33.24
CA PRO A 170 19.15 38.01 -33.54
C PRO A 170 19.28 36.82 -34.55
N THR A 171 18.17 36.06 -34.64
CA THR A 171 17.54 35.38 -35.81
C THR A 171 18.28 34.33 -36.65
N SER A 172 17.66 33.15 -36.77
CA SER A 172 17.18 32.58 -38.05
C SER A 172 16.22 31.39 -37.82
N ASP A 173 14.97 31.54 -38.25
CA ASP A 173 13.97 30.49 -38.57
C ASP A 173 14.27 29.92 -39.99
N PRO A 174 13.52 28.98 -40.63
CA PRO A 174 12.44 28.09 -40.17
C PRO A 174 12.56 26.62 -40.67
N GLY A 175 11.72 25.71 -40.19
CA GLY A 175 11.59 24.39 -40.84
C GLY A 175 10.71 23.32 -40.19
N THR A 176 9.51 23.16 -40.76
CA THR A 176 8.81 21.89 -40.99
C THR A 176 7.92 21.31 -39.87
N SER A 177 6.64 21.68 -40.03
CA SER A 177 5.42 20.96 -39.66
C SER A 177 5.55 19.43 -39.68
N SER A 178 5.23 18.78 -38.55
CA SER A 178 4.95 17.34 -38.49
C SER A 178 3.51 17.16 -38.01
N GLN A 179 2.63 16.91 -38.98
CA GLN A 179 1.24 16.52 -38.77
C GLN A 179 1.17 15.07 -38.24
N PRO A 180 0.31 14.76 -37.25
CA PRO A 180 0.10 13.38 -36.81
C PRO A 180 -0.76 12.57 -37.81
N PRO A 181 -0.55 11.24 -37.91
CA PRO A 181 -1.33 10.37 -38.78
C PRO A 181 -2.79 10.19 -38.26
N PRO A 182 -3.77 9.96 -39.16
CA PRO A 182 -5.16 9.75 -38.78
C PRO A 182 -5.41 8.39 -38.11
N PRO A 183 -6.46 8.25 -37.28
CA PRO A 183 -6.82 6.99 -36.63
C PRO A 183 -7.41 5.97 -37.64
N PRO A 184 -7.21 4.65 -37.42
CA PRO A 184 -7.95 3.62 -38.16
C PRO A 184 -9.44 3.67 -37.80
N GLY A 185 -10.28 3.67 -38.83
CA GLY A 185 -11.72 3.86 -38.74
C GLY A 185 -12.52 2.68 -38.20
N ASP A 186 -13.72 3.03 -37.73
CA ASP A 186 -14.81 2.14 -37.35
C ASP A 186 -15.18 1.18 -38.48
N GLY A 187 -15.02 -0.12 -38.22
CA GLY A 187 -15.61 -1.20 -38.99
C GLY A 187 -16.94 -1.61 -38.38
N THR A 188 -18.03 -1.00 -38.84
CA THR A 188 -19.38 -1.57 -38.78
C THR A 188 -19.38 -2.92 -39.51
N GLY A 189 -19.52 -4.00 -38.76
CA GLY A 189 -19.85 -5.33 -39.26
C GLY A 189 -21.08 -5.85 -38.52
N SER A 190 -22.25 -5.44 -38.98
CA SER A 190 -23.51 -6.12 -38.68
C SER A 190 -23.49 -7.45 -39.41
N ASP A 191 -23.57 -8.58 -38.70
CA ASP A 191 -24.38 -9.68 -39.20
C ASP A 191 -24.96 -10.54 -38.08
N THR A 192 -26.23 -10.87 -38.29
CA THR A 192 -27.16 -11.63 -37.46
C THR A 192 -26.96 -13.13 -37.72
N THR A 193 -27.28 -13.98 -36.73
CA THR A 193 -27.89 -15.35 -36.79
C THR A 193 -27.44 -16.12 -35.53
N ASP A 194 -28.22 -16.16 -34.45
CA ASP A 194 -29.29 -17.16 -34.17
C ASP A 194 -28.82 -18.62 -34.24
N GLN A 195 -28.52 -19.25 -33.09
CA GLN A 195 -29.11 -20.53 -32.68
C GLN A 195 -28.49 -21.09 -31.38
N ALA A 196 -29.36 -21.34 -30.40
CA ALA A 196 -29.18 -22.41 -29.42
C ALA A 196 -29.40 -23.78 -30.11
N PRO A 197 -28.93 -24.89 -29.51
CA PRO A 197 -29.89 -25.65 -28.71
C PRO A 197 -29.33 -26.28 -27.42
N SER A 198 -30.27 -26.64 -26.56
CA SER A 198 -30.16 -27.45 -25.36
C SER A 198 -29.46 -28.79 -25.56
N SER A 199 -28.75 -29.24 -24.51
CA SER A 199 -28.92 -30.54 -23.84
C SER A 199 -28.29 -30.49 -22.45
#